data_AF-A0A7Y1V2B1-F1
#
_entry.id   AF-A0A7Y1V2B1-F1
#
_cell.length_a   1.000
_cell.length_b   1.000
_cell.length_c   1.000
_cell.angle_alpha   90.00
_cell.angle_beta   90.00
_cell.angle_gamma   90.00
#
_symmetry.space_group_name_H-M   'P 1'
#
loop_
_entity.id
_entity.type
_entity.pdbx_description
1 polymer ?
#
loop_
_entity_poly.entity_id
_entity_poly.type
_entity_poly.pdbx_seq_one_letter_code
_entity_poly.pdbx_strand_id
1 'polypeptide(L)'
;SIVGVARRTEVRGSLGPVDPATGDLERISRVDINRLEPQMSSPLVRFYLQLVEPRDVAELPLTLPVPEPGGGPPHLSYAVQWFVFAGVVVVGYPLLMRSTARKRHAQD
;
A
#
# COMPACT_ATOMS: atom_id res chain seq x y z
N SER A 1 18.44 -27.61 -5.94
CA SER A 1 18.44 -26.24 -6.51
C SER A 1 17.51 -25.35 -5.68
N ILE A 2 17.81 -24.05 -5.53
CA ILE A 2 16.86 -23.07 -4.96
C ILE A 2 16.07 -22.50 -6.14
N VAL A 3 14.74 -22.51 -6.05
CA VAL A 3 13.85 -21.92 -7.05
C VAL A 3 13.09 -20.78 -6.39
N GLY A 4 13.11 -19.61 -7.03
CA GLY A 4 12.50 -18.41 -6.47
C GLY A 4 12.58 -17.24 -7.45
N VAL A 5 11.91 -16.16 -7.09
CA VAL A 5 11.92 -14.91 -7.86
C VAL A 5 13.03 -14.01 -7.31
N ALA A 6 13.94 -13.59 -8.18
CA ALA A 6 14.92 -12.56 -7.82
C ALA A 6 14.21 -11.21 -7.70
N ARG A 7 14.32 -10.60 -6.52
CA ARG A 7 13.78 -9.28 -6.19
C ARG A 7 14.92 -8.31 -5.97
N ARG A 8 14.74 -7.07 -6.42
CA ARG A 8 15.68 -5.98 -6.11
C ARG A 8 15.50 -5.54 -4.66
N THR A 9 16.54 -4.92 -4.09
CA THR A 9 16.40 -4.20 -2.81
C THR A 9 15.20 -3.28 -2.83
N GLU A 10 14.45 -3.26 -1.73
CA GLU A 10 13.28 -2.42 -1.57
C GLU A 10 13.69 -1.15 -0.82
N VAL A 11 13.34 0.01 -1.37
CA VAL A 11 13.51 1.30 -0.70
C VAL A 11 12.16 1.87 -0.30
N ARG A 12 12.13 2.65 0.78
CA ARG A 12 10.89 3.24 1.26
C ARG A 12 10.33 4.25 0.26
N GLY A 13 9.04 4.11 -0.05
CA GLY A 13 8.25 5.11 -0.79
C GLY A 13 7.71 6.24 0.09
N SER A 14 6.70 6.97 -0.35
CA SER A 14 6.09 8.06 0.42
C SER A 14 5.20 7.57 1.58
N LEU A 15 4.55 6.41 1.41
CA LEU A 15 3.55 5.86 2.32
C LEU A 15 4.00 4.52 2.92
N GLY A 16 3.42 4.19 4.08
CA GLY A 16 3.59 2.90 4.75
C GLY A 16 4.53 2.92 5.97
N PRO A 17 4.73 1.75 6.60
CA PRO A 17 5.52 1.61 7.83
C PRO A 17 6.94 2.14 7.68
N VAL A 18 7.51 2.61 8.78
CA VAL A 18 8.85 3.20 8.86
C VAL A 18 9.70 2.33 9.78
N ASP A 19 10.81 1.83 9.26
CA ASP A 19 11.80 1.14 10.08
C ASP A 19 12.59 2.16 10.91
N PRO A 20 13.11 1.79 12.09
CA PRO A 20 13.93 2.68 12.91
C PRO A 20 15.04 3.34 12.09
N ALA A 21 15.22 4.66 12.27
CA ALA A 21 16.19 5.41 11.46
C ALA A 21 17.64 5.00 11.75
N THR A 22 17.93 4.52 12.97
CA THR A 22 19.26 4.14 13.45
C THR A 22 19.20 2.88 14.31
N GLY A 23 20.36 2.27 14.53
CA GLY A 23 20.48 1.03 15.31
C GLY A 23 20.18 -0.21 14.48
N ASP A 24 20.30 -1.35 15.15
CA ASP A 24 20.09 -2.66 14.55
C ASP A 24 18.61 -2.92 14.29
N LEU A 25 18.33 -3.54 13.14
CA LEU A 25 16.98 -3.80 12.65
C LEU A 25 16.59 -5.24 13.00
N GLU A 26 15.99 -5.43 14.17
CA GLU A 26 15.45 -6.75 14.57
C GLU A 26 14.19 -7.13 13.78
N ARG A 27 13.44 -6.13 13.30
CA ARG A 27 12.27 -6.30 12.44
C ARG A 27 12.35 -5.30 11.32
N ILE A 28 12.04 -5.78 10.12
CA ILE A 28 12.01 -4.98 8.91
C ILE A 28 10.62 -4.98 8.30
N SER A 29 10.20 -3.82 7.80
CA SER A 29 8.97 -3.66 7.02
C SER A 29 9.18 -3.99 5.54
N ARG A 30 10.44 -4.01 5.08
CA ARG A 30 10.86 -4.21 3.69
C ARG A 30 12.32 -4.67 3.63
N VAL A 31 12.68 -5.35 2.55
CA VAL A 31 14.05 -5.88 2.38
C VAL A 31 14.96 -4.83 1.76
N ASP A 32 15.37 -3.85 2.58
CA ASP A 32 16.36 -2.84 2.21
C ASP A 32 17.78 -3.35 2.52
N ILE A 33 18.49 -3.75 1.47
CA ILE A 33 19.81 -4.41 1.56
C ILE A 33 20.85 -3.44 2.13
N ASN A 34 20.80 -2.16 1.77
CA ASN A 34 21.78 -1.18 2.26
C ASN A 34 21.63 -0.93 3.77
N ARG A 35 20.39 -1.07 4.28
CA ARG A 35 20.08 -0.93 5.72
C ARG A 35 20.45 -2.18 6.53
N LEU A 36 20.40 -3.35 5.88
CA LEU A 36 20.69 -4.63 6.51
C LEU A 36 22.18 -5.01 6.46
N GLU A 37 22.88 -4.69 5.38
CA GLU A 37 24.27 -5.07 5.14
C GLU A 37 25.23 -4.75 6.30
N PRO A 38 25.14 -3.59 6.98
CA PRO A 38 26.02 -3.30 8.12
C PRO A 38 25.91 -4.29 9.29
N GLN A 39 24.80 -5.02 9.40
CA GLN A 39 24.51 -5.99 10.45
C GLN A 39 24.82 -7.43 10.03
N MET A 40 25.31 -7.63 8.79
CA MET A 40 25.63 -8.94 8.25
C MET A 40 27.13 -9.22 8.35
N SER A 41 27.47 -10.48 8.58
CA SER A 41 28.87 -10.93 8.65
C SER A 41 29.58 -10.95 7.29
N SER A 42 28.86 -10.74 6.19
CA SER A 42 29.39 -10.79 4.83
C SER A 42 28.68 -9.79 3.90
N PRO A 43 29.37 -9.29 2.86
CA PRO A 43 28.76 -8.37 1.89
C PRO A 43 27.55 -9.00 1.21
N LEU A 44 26.49 -8.21 1.05
CA LEU A 44 25.27 -8.65 0.38
C LEU A 44 25.29 -8.26 -1.10
N VAL A 45 24.74 -9.13 -1.94
CA VAL A 45 24.44 -8.77 -3.34
C VAL A 45 23.18 -7.88 -3.39
N ARG A 46 23.03 -7.07 -4.45
CA ARG A 46 21.93 -6.08 -4.57
C ARG A 46 20.53 -6.65 -4.88
N PHE A 47 20.31 -7.93 -4.57
CA PHE A 47 19.05 -8.62 -4.77
C PHE A 47 18.86 -9.71 -3.71
N TYR A 48 17.62 -10.11 -3.48
CA TYR A 48 17.27 -11.26 -2.64
C TYR A 48 16.37 -12.23 -3.42
N LEU A 49 16.33 -13.49 -2.98
CA LEU A 49 15.46 -14.50 -3.55
C LEU A 49 14.20 -14.64 -2.71
N GLN A 50 13.04 -14.41 -3.32
CA GLN A 50 11.75 -14.74 -2.74
C GLN A 50 11.39 -16.18 -3.14
N LEU A 51 11.30 -17.08 -2.16
CA LEU A 51 10.89 -18.46 -2.41
C LEU A 51 9.43 -18.51 -2.87
N VAL A 52 9.17 -19.33 -3.88
CA VAL A 52 7.82 -19.60 -4.40
C VAL A 52 7.25 -20.92 -3.89
N GLU A 53 8.11 -21.84 -3.48
CA GLU A 53 7.77 -23.13 -2.89
C GLU A 53 8.52 -23.30 -1.56
N PRO A 54 7.86 -23.82 -0.51
CA PRO A 54 8.52 -24.05 0.77
C PRO A 54 9.59 -25.12 0.61
N ARG A 55 10.75 -24.90 1.26
CA ARG A 55 11.83 -25.89 1.25
C ARG A 55 11.73 -26.94 2.36
N ASP A 56 11.02 -26.61 3.45
CA ASP A 56 10.48 -27.51 4.45
C ASP A 56 9.59 -26.66 5.36
N VAL A 57 8.39 -27.11 5.72
CA VAL A 57 7.39 -26.29 6.45
C VAL A 57 7.81 -25.91 7.88
N ALA A 58 8.89 -26.51 8.40
CA ALA A 58 9.40 -26.29 9.74
C ALA A 58 10.53 -25.24 9.81
N GLU A 59 11.11 -24.83 8.69
CA GLU A 59 12.22 -23.88 8.67
C GLU A 59 11.83 -22.56 8.00
N LEU A 60 12.17 -21.45 8.65
CA LEU A 60 12.15 -20.13 8.00
C LEU A 60 13.11 -20.15 6.79
N PRO A 61 12.83 -19.39 5.73
CA PRO A 61 11.71 -18.47 5.56
C PRO A 61 10.40 -19.15 5.12
N LEU A 62 9.28 -18.70 5.69
CA LEU A 62 7.94 -19.10 5.26
C LEU A 62 7.65 -18.56 3.86
N THR A 63 7.07 -19.39 2.99
CA THR A 63 6.57 -18.91 1.71
C THR A 63 5.33 -18.07 1.90
N LEU A 64 5.33 -16.89 1.29
CA LEU A 64 4.13 -16.08 1.18
C LEU A 64 3.27 -16.66 0.05
N PRO A 65 1.95 -16.77 0.24
CA PRO A 65 1.06 -17.10 -0.87
C PRO A 65 1.28 -16.10 -1.99
N VAL A 66 1.37 -16.62 -3.22
CA VAL A 66 1.48 -15.78 -4.42
C VAL A 66 0.27 -14.85 -4.43
N PRO A 67 0.46 -13.51 -4.54
CA PRO A 67 -0.67 -12.60 -4.65
C PRO A 67 -1.51 -13.03 -5.84
N GLU A 68 -2.82 -13.21 -5.65
CA GLU A 68 -3.70 -13.53 -6.77
C GLU A 68 -3.57 -12.44 -7.85
N PRO A 69 -3.33 -12.80 -9.11
CA PRO A 69 -3.21 -11.84 -10.19
C PRO A 69 -4.57 -11.21 -10.45
N GLY A 70 -4.87 -10.13 -9.73
CA GLY A 70 -6.13 -9.40 -9.83
C GLY A 70 -6.83 -9.24 -8.51
N GLY A 71 -6.15 -8.64 -7.52
CA GLY A 71 -6.72 -8.29 -6.21
C GLY A 71 -7.99 -7.43 -6.34
N GLY A 72 -9.13 -8.09 -6.54
CA GLY A 72 -10.46 -7.51 -6.65
C GLY A 72 -10.67 -6.51 -7.81
N PRO A 73 -11.93 -6.14 -8.10
CA PRO A 73 -12.24 -4.99 -8.95
C PRO A 73 -11.52 -3.73 -8.43
N PRO A 74 -11.18 -2.75 -9.28
CA PRO A 74 -10.51 -1.52 -8.85
C PRO A 74 -11.38 -0.73 -7.86
N HIS A 75 -11.15 -0.92 -6.56
CA HIS A 75 -11.92 -0.29 -5.49
C HIS A 75 -11.72 1.23 -5.42
N LEU A 76 -10.63 1.75 -6.00
CA LEU A 76 -10.33 3.18 -6.02
C LEU A 76 -11.34 3.97 -6.86
N SER A 77 -11.62 3.50 -8.08
CA SER A 77 -12.58 4.18 -8.97
C SER A 77 -13.98 4.22 -8.38
N TYR A 78 -14.39 3.13 -7.72
CA TYR A 78 -15.67 3.05 -7.01
C TYR A 78 -15.72 3.99 -5.79
N ALA A 79 -14.62 4.09 -5.02
CA ALA A 79 -14.55 5.04 -3.90
C ALA A 79 -14.66 6.49 -4.40
N VAL A 80 -13.93 6.86 -5.45
CA VAL A 80 -14.01 8.20 -6.07
C VAL A 80 -15.44 8.51 -6.52
N GLN A 81 -16.12 7.53 -7.13
CA GLN A 81 -17.51 7.68 -7.54
C GLN A 81 -18.42 8.03 -6.36
N TRP A 82 -18.29 7.36 -5.22
CA TRP A 82 -19.07 7.69 -4.02
C TRP A 82 -18.76 9.09 -3.47
N PHE A 83 -17.51 9.52 -3.49
CA PHE A 83 -17.14 10.88 -3.09
C PHE A 83 -17.76 11.93 -4.02
N VAL A 84 -17.81 11.67 -5.32
CA VAL A 84 -18.48 12.56 -6.29
C VAL A 84 -19.98 12.64 -5.97
N PHE A 85 -20.66 11.52 -5.75
CA PHE A 85 -22.09 11.51 -5.40
C PHE A 85 -22.37 12.23 -4.07
N ALA A 86 -21.57 11.97 -3.04
CA ALA A 86 -21.67 12.67 -1.77
C ALA A 86 -21.46 14.18 -1.94
N GLY A 87 -20.48 14.59 -2.75
CA GLY A 87 -20.21 15.99 -3.07
C GLY A 87 -21.40 16.68 -3.77
N VAL A 88 -22.04 16.01 -4.73
CA VAL A 88 -23.26 16.53 -5.39
C VAL A 88 -24.38 16.77 -4.38
N VAL A 89 -24.58 15.88 -3.41
CA VAL A 89 -25.62 16.05 -2.38
C VAL A 89 -25.27 17.21 -1.44
N VAL A 90 -24.04 17.23 -0.92
CA VAL A 90 -23.57 18.25 0.04
C VAL A 90 -23.60 19.66 -0.56
N VAL A 91 -23.28 19.80 -1.85
CA VAL A 91 -23.26 21.11 -2.54
C VAL A 91 -24.63 21.45 -3.14
N GLY A 92 -25.29 20.48 -3.78
CA GLY A 92 -26.55 20.67 -4.48
C GLY A 92 -27.70 21.01 -3.55
N TYR A 93 -27.81 20.34 -2.39
CA TYR A 93 -28.93 20.56 -1.47
C TYR A 93 -28.98 22.00 -0.91
N PRO A 94 -27.89 22.59 -0.37
CA PRO A 94 -27.89 23.99 0.06
C PRO A 94 -28.14 24.99 -1.08
N LEU A 95 -27.59 24.74 -2.27
CA LEU A 95 -27.79 25.63 -3.43
C LEU A 95 -29.26 25.67 -3.86
N LEU A 96 -29.90 24.50 -3.93
CA LEU A 96 -31.34 24.38 -4.20
C LEU A 96 -32.14 25.11 -3.13
N MET A 97 -31.85 24.88 -1.85
CA MET A 97 -32.55 25.53 -0.74
C MET A 97 -32.42 27.06 -0.79
N ARG A 98 -31.21 27.58 -1.05
CA ARG A 98 -30.96 29.02 -1.23
C ARG A 98 -31.66 29.59 -2.47
N SER A 99 -31.80 28.81 -3.53
CA SER A 99 -32.51 29.24 -4.75
C SER A 99 -34.02 29.37 -4.50
N THR A 100 -34.61 28.42 -3.79
CA THR A 100 -36.04 28.40 -3.46
C THR A 100 -36.40 29.51 -2.49
N ALA A 101 -35.56 29.75 -1.47
CA ALA A 101 -35.77 30.85 -0.52
C ALA A 101 -35.79 32.22 -1.22
N ARG A 102 -34.85 32.49 -2.14
CA ARG A 102 -34.82 33.74 -2.92
C ARG A 102 -36.04 33.90 -3.82
N LYS A 103 -36.50 32.82 -4.46
CA LYS A 103 -37.70 32.88 -5.32
C LYS A 103 -38.95 33.21 -4.52
N ARG A 104 -39.10 32.68 -3.30
CA ARG A 104 -40.23 32.99 -2.42
C ARG A 104 -40.23 34.46 -1.97
N HIS A 105 -39.08 34.99 -1.54
CA HIS A 105 -38.95 36.41 -1.17
C HIS A 105 -39.16 37.41 -2.32
N ALA A 106 -39.05 36.99 -3.57
CA ALA A 106 -39.29 37.85 -4.73
C ALA A 106 -40.76 37.82 -5.20
N GLN A 107 -41.60 36.97 -4.62
CA GLN A 107 -43.02 36.82 -4.93
C GLN A 107 -43.95 37.39 -3.85
N ASP A 108 -43.39 37.83 -2.72
CA ASP A 108 -44.03 38.67 -1.70
C ASP A 108 -43.74 40.16 -1.97
#